data_AF-A0AA43A4T0-F1
#
_entry.id   AF-A0AA43A4T0-F1
#
_cell.length_a   1.000
_cell.length_b   1.000
_cell.length_c   1.000
_cell.angle_alpha   90.00
_cell.angle_beta   90.00
_cell.angle_gamma   90.00
#
_symmetry.space_group_name_H-M   'P 1'
#
loop_
_entity.id
_entity.type
_entity.pdbx_description
1 polymer ?
#
loop_
_entity_poly.entity_id
_entity_poly.type
_entity_poly.pdbx_seq_one_letter_code
_entity_poly.pdbx_strand_id
1 'polypeptide(L)'
;PFAIAFGVPPVCAWQSASRIPDNVSEYDVASQMLNAPIEMVKCETNDLLVPATSEIVVEGVVSASEMLMEGPYGEHAGYHFDHKKAPKQRQDITCVTFRNNAILPTAVPAVTPNSTVIGIAVCNSGDVVLALKKEGFPVIDGLATIESSGSWFVLRVKNDWHKTTGWSLDEFMTKLGKFIWWDHIGGCFTKLLVVGEDIDPEDPLAVTYAFATRNHPEKGVWFFADSPKFGVGTEAYHTTEDYFGRIGVPGQKIKSGSGICIYSCLGTEEMVDQPKPHILTFRRAWPKDVQDKVMANWDDWGFRTPDPVLQKHASQSTPWVYFNESGEGETHKGDYESTLSLGGLGAADETEEGA
;
A
#
# COMPACT_ATOMS: atom_id res chain seq x y z
N PRO A 1 9.92 -6.95 30.24
CA PRO A 1 8.84 -5.99 30.58
C PRO A 1 8.06 -5.63 29.32
N PHE A 2 6.76 -5.36 29.43
CA PHE A 2 5.96 -4.85 28.32
C PHE A 2 4.91 -3.85 28.83
N ALA A 3 4.42 -3.00 27.92
CA ALA A 3 3.24 -2.19 28.11
C ALA A 3 2.43 -2.18 26.79
N ILE A 4 1.11 -2.31 26.89
CA ILE A 4 0.18 -2.16 25.76
C ILE A 4 -0.68 -0.93 26.05
N ALA A 5 -0.59 0.07 25.17
CA ALA A 5 -1.38 1.29 25.27
C ALA A 5 -2.52 1.26 24.25
N PHE A 6 -3.75 1.34 24.72
CA PHE A 6 -4.96 1.44 23.91
C PHE A 6 -5.48 2.87 23.91
N GLY A 7 -6.09 3.28 22.79
CA GLY A 7 -6.61 4.65 22.64
C GLY A 7 -5.50 5.70 22.72
N VAL A 8 -4.35 5.40 22.13
CA VAL A 8 -3.23 6.35 21.99
C VAL A 8 -3.57 7.47 20.99
N PRO A 9 -2.81 8.59 20.96
CA PRO A 9 -2.90 9.54 19.86
C PRO A 9 -2.89 8.81 18.51
N PRO A 10 -3.80 9.11 17.56
CA PRO A 10 -3.96 8.30 16.34
C PRO A 10 -2.68 8.13 15.51
N VAL A 11 -1.79 9.13 15.51
CA VAL A 11 -0.48 9.04 14.85
C VAL A 11 0.40 7.91 15.42
N CYS A 12 0.30 7.63 16.71
CA CYS A 12 1.09 6.57 17.36
C CYS A 12 0.62 5.20 16.91
N ALA A 13 -0.71 5.02 16.77
CA ALA A 13 -1.28 3.80 16.22
C ALA A 13 -0.81 3.57 14.77
N TRP A 14 -0.74 4.63 13.95
CA TRP A 14 -0.15 4.56 12.61
C TRP A 14 1.34 4.25 12.58
N GLN A 15 2.14 4.91 13.41
CA GLN A 15 3.57 4.61 13.45
C GLN A 15 3.87 3.21 13.98
N SER A 16 3.06 2.68 14.90
CA SER A 16 3.20 1.30 15.38
C SER A 16 2.97 0.22 14.30
N ALA A 17 2.35 0.60 13.18
CA ALA A 17 2.12 -0.28 12.03
C ALA A 17 3.09 -0.04 10.86
N SER A 18 3.95 0.99 10.96
CA SER A 18 4.93 1.36 9.92
C SER A 18 6.24 0.59 10.10
N ARG A 19 7.01 0.36 9.02
CA ARG A 19 8.33 -0.28 9.11
C ARG A 19 9.44 0.76 9.13
N ILE A 20 9.62 1.38 10.28
CA ILE A 20 10.74 2.30 10.50
C ILE A 20 12.06 1.53 10.72
N PRO A 21 13.23 2.15 10.51
CA PRO A 21 14.52 1.48 10.70
C PRO A 21 14.74 1.00 12.14
N ASP A 22 15.53 -0.07 12.29
CA ASP A 22 15.93 -0.60 13.58
C ASP A 22 16.54 0.48 14.50
N ASN A 23 16.17 0.45 15.78
CA ASN A 23 16.61 1.38 16.81
C ASN A 23 16.17 2.84 16.62
N VAL A 24 15.23 3.11 15.72
CA VAL A 24 14.48 4.38 15.67
C VAL A 24 13.21 4.21 16.48
N SER A 25 12.85 5.18 17.31
CA SER A 25 11.59 5.12 18.06
C SER A 25 10.42 5.56 17.19
N GLU A 26 9.35 4.77 17.17
CA GLU A 26 8.09 5.09 16.51
C GLU A 26 7.47 6.38 17.08
N TYR A 27 7.70 6.68 18.36
CA TYR A 27 7.21 7.92 18.98
C TYR A 27 7.94 9.17 18.47
N ASP A 28 9.22 9.06 18.13
CA ASP A 28 9.98 10.17 17.55
C ASP A 28 9.45 10.49 16.15
N VAL A 29 9.22 9.46 15.33
CA VAL A 29 8.64 9.62 13.98
C VAL A 29 7.21 10.16 14.08
N ALA A 30 6.41 9.66 15.01
CA ALA A 30 5.05 10.15 15.25
C ALA A 30 5.03 11.62 15.68
N SER A 31 5.98 12.03 16.52
CA SER A 31 6.14 13.43 16.94
C SER A 31 6.54 14.34 15.77
N GLN A 32 7.43 13.86 14.88
CA GLN A 32 7.78 14.58 13.65
C GLN A 32 6.58 14.75 12.72
N MET A 33 5.76 13.70 12.54
CA MET A 33 4.54 13.79 11.73
C MET A 33 3.52 14.79 12.29
N LEU A 34 3.39 14.88 13.61
CA LEU A 34 2.53 15.87 14.26
C LEU A 34 3.14 17.28 14.29
N ASN A 35 4.42 17.43 13.97
CA ASN A 35 5.20 18.64 14.24
C ASN A 35 5.07 19.11 15.70
N ALA A 36 4.97 18.15 16.63
CA ALA A 36 4.77 18.38 18.06
C ALA A 36 5.22 17.14 18.86
N PRO A 37 5.84 17.32 20.05
CA PRO A 37 6.23 16.20 20.89
C PRO A 37 5.01 15.46 21.44
N ILE A 38 5.05 14.14 21.46
CA ILE A 38 4.08 13.32 22.20
C ILE A 38 4.48 13.31 23.68
N GLU A 39 3.57 13.74 24.55
CA GLU A 39 3.77 13.69 26.00
C GLU A 39 3.75 12.23 26.47
N MET A 40 4.79 11.82 27.19
CA MET A 40 4.97 10.46 27.67
C MET A 40 5.03 10.43 29.20
N VAL A 41 4.48 9.39 29.80
CA VAL A 41 4.54 9.12 31.25
C VAL A 41 5.12 7.74 31.51
N LYS A 42 5.76 7.56 32.66
CA LYS A 42 6.30 6.27 33.08
C LYS A 42 5.17 5.35 33.56
N CYS A 43 5.26 4.08 33.19
CA CYS A 43 4.46 3.00 33.74
C CYS A 43 4.56 2.91 35.28
N GLU A 44 3.51 2.40 35.94
CA GLU A 44 3.43 2.27 37.40
C GLU A 44 4.37 1.18 37.94
N THR A 45 4.53 0.08 37.19
CA THR A 45 5.22 -1.14 37.65
C THR A 45 6.54 -1.43 36.94
N ASN A 46 6.91 -0.62 35.94
CA ASN A 46 8.18 -0.76 35.21
C ASN A 46 8.66 0.58 34.63
N ASP A 47 9.85 0.59 34.03
CA ASP A 47 10.50 1.82 33.51
C ASP A 47 10.12 2.19 32.07
N LEU A 48 9.15 1.51 31.45
CA LEU A 48 8.69 1.87 30.11
C LEU A 48 7.90 3.17 30.13
N LEU A 49 7.95 3.90 29.02
CA LEU A 49 7.18 5.11 28.78
C LEU A 49 6.00 4.80 27.85
N VAL A 50 4.85 5.40 28.14
CA VAL A 50 3.61 5.31 27.34
C VAL A 50 3.02 6.70 27.11
N PRO A 51 2.23 6.93 26.05
CA PRO A 51 1.60 8.24 25.83
C PRO A 51 0.72 8.64 27.01
N ALA A 52 0.91 9.85 27.53
CA ALA A 52 0.19 10.38 28.69
C ALA A 52 -1.34 10.41 28.50
N THR A 53 -1.77 10.48 27.24
CA THR A 53 -3.18 10.59 26.85
C THR A 53 -3.83 9.25 26.50
N SER A 54 -3.12 8.12 26.65
CA SER A 54 -3.67 6.78 26.40
C SER A 54 -4.96 6.54 27.20
N GLU A 55 -5.95 5.90 26.59
CA GLU A 55 -7.21 5.56 27.25
C GLU A 55 -7.03 4.45 28.30
N ILE A 56 -6.27 3.41 27.96
CA ILE A 56 -6.00 2.24 28.81
C ILE A 56 -4.54 1.82 28.60
N VAL A 57 -3.81 1.54 29.68
CA VAL A 57 -2.46 0.96 29.63
C VAL A 57 -2.45 -0.34 30.42
N VAL A 58 -1.97 -1.41 29.78
CA VAL A 58 -1.76 -2.73 30.41
C VAL A 58 -0.27 -2.97 30.53
N GLU A 59 0.22 -3.16 31.74
CA GLU A 59 1.63 -3.38 32.04
C GLU A 59 1.88 -4.82 32.48
N GLY A 60 3.09 -5.33 32.22
CA GLY A 60 3.43 -6.66 32.68
C GLY A 60 4.79 -7.18 32.25
N VAL A 61 4.91 -8.51 32.29
CA VAL A 61 6.07 -9.26 31.79
C VAL A 61 5.63 -10.36 30.83
N VAL A 62 6.40 -10.56 29.78
CA VAL A 62 6.22 -11.69 28.85
C VAL A 62 7.10 -12.83 29.34
N SER A 63 6.53 -14.02 29.51
CA SER A 63 7.31 -15.21 29.86
C SER A 63 8.25 -15.57 28.72
N ALA A 64 9.50 -15.91 29.05
CA ALA A 64 10.49 -16.34 28.06
C ALA A 64 10.37 -17.84 27.70
N SER A 65 9.65 -18.60 28.52
CA SER A 65 9.60 -20.08 28.43
C SER A 65 8.18 -20.64 28.41
N GLU A 66 7.21 -19.96 29.01
CA GLU A 66 5.85 -20.48 29.10
C GLU A 66 4.98 -19.92 27.98
N MET A 67 4.24 -20.83 27.35
CA MET A 67 3.32 -20.51 26.27
C MET A 67 1.90 -20.92 26.64
N LEU A 68 0.93 -20.18 26.11
CA LEU A 68 -0.49 -20.50 26.16
C LEU A 68 -1.01 -20.69 24.73
N MET A 69 -2.05 -21.51 24.58
CA MET A 69 -2.72 -21.64 23.30
C MET A 69 -3.52 -20.38 22.99
N GLU A 70 -3.22 -19.75 21.86
CA GLU A 70 -3.91 -18.58 21.33
C GLU A 70 -4.71 -18.98 20.07
N GLY A 71 -5.79 -18.24 19.80
CA GLY A 71 -6.68 -18.48 18.68
C GLY A 71 -7.85 -19.45 18.94
N PRO A 72 -8.71 -19.66 17.93
CA PRO A 72 -8.59 -19.09 16.59
C PRO A 72 -9.08 -17.64 16.55
N TYR A 73 -8.62 -16.87 15.57
CA TYR A 73 -9.08 -15.51 15.34
C TYR A 73 -9.40 -15.29 13.86
N GLY A 74 -10.25 -14.31 13.56
CA GLY A 74 -10.49 -13.88 12.18
C GLY A 74 -9.28 -13.08 11.70
N GLU A 75 -8.77 -13.40 10.51
CA GLU A 75 -7.59 -12.74 9.95
C GLU A 75 -7.95 -11.66 8.93
N HIS A 76 -7.02 -10.74 8.71
CA HIS A 76 -7.17 -9.58 7.82
C HIS A 76 -7.63 -9.93 6.39
N ALA A 77 -7.30 -11.12 5.89
CA ALA A 77 -7.75 -11.61 4.59
C ALA A 77 -9.27 -11.88 4.54
N GLY A 78 -9.95 -11.92 5.70
CA GLY A 78 -11.38 -12.12 5.85
C GLY A 78 -11.80 -13.55 6.16
N TYR A 79 -10.86 -14.40 6.55
CA TYR A 79 -11.10 -15.82 6.84
C TYR A 79 -10.92 -16.13 8.32
N HIS A 80 -11.74 -17.08 8.80
CA HIS A 80 -11.63 -17.68 10.12
C HIS A 80 -11.30 -19.16 9.99
N PHE A 81 -10.40 -19.67 10.83
CA PHE A 81 -9.99 -21.07 10.81
C PHE A 81 -10.09 -21.67 12.21
N ASP A 82 -11.15 -22.45 12.47
CA ASP A 82 -11.40 -23.05 13.79
C ASP A 82 -10.22 -23.84 14.35
N HIS A 83 -9.41 -24.43 13.46
CA HIS A 83 -8.26 -25.27 13.79
C HIS A 83 -6.94 -24.51 13.92
N LYS A 84 -6.85 -23.24 13.50
CA LYS A 84 -5.61 -22.45 13.62
C LYS A 84 -5.48 -21.90 15.03
N LYS A 85 -4.90 -22.73 15.90
CA LYS A 85 -4.45 -22.35 17.23
C LYS A 85 -2.95 -22.59 17.31
N ALA A 86 -2.22 -21.66 17.91
CA ALA A 86 -0.77 -21.78 18.07
C ALA A 86 -0.36 -21.42 19.50
N PRO A 87 0.65 -22.08 20.06
CA PRO A 87 1.24 -21.64 21.32
C PRO A 87 1.90 -20.26 21.12
N LYS A 88 1.53 -19.29 21.95
CA LYS A 88 2.10 -17.93 22.02
C LYS A 88 2.64 -17.68 23.42
N GLN A 89 3.57 -16.75 23.56
CA GLN A 89 4.18 -16.45 24.86
C GLN A 89 3.12 -15.96 25.86
N ARG A 90 3.17 -16.50 27.08
CA ARG A 90 2.31 -16.07 28.18
C ARG A 90 2.64 -14.63 28.59
N GLN A 91 1.61 -13.82 28.80
CA GLN A 91 1.74 -12.44 29.27
C GLN A 91 1.14 -12.34 30.68
N ASP A 92 1.97 -11.97 31.67
CA ASP A 92 1.55 -11.79 33.05
C ASP A 92 1.34 -10.29 33.33
N ILE A 93 0.09 -9.92 33.60
CA ILE A 93 -0.31 -8.53 33.83
C ILE A 93 0.00 -8.14 35.29
N THR A 94 0.72 -7.04 35.47
CA THR A 94 1.07 -6.49 36.79
C THR A 94 0.24 -5.28 37.16
N CYS A 95 -0.19 -4.48 36.17
CA CYS A 95 -1.00 -3.29 36.39
C CYS A 95 -1.88 -3.00 35.17
N VAL A 96 -3.05 -2.42 35.42
CA VAL A 96 -3.88 -1.78 34.40
C VAL A 96 -4.25 -0.39 34.91
N THR A 97 -3.88 0.64 34.15
CA THR A 97 -4.29 2.03 34.40
C THR A 97 -5.20 2.50 33.26
N PHE A 98 -6.11 3.42 33.55
CA PHE A 98 -7.08 3.89 32.56
C PHE A 98 -7.64 5.26 32.92
N ARG A 99 -8.10 6.01 31.90
CA ARG A 99 -8.79 7.29 32.08
C ARG A 99 -10.19 7.10 32.67
N ASN A 100 -10.71 8.12 33.33
CA ASN A 100 -12.14 8.15 33.67
C ASN A 100 -12.96 8.04 32.38
N ASN A 101 -13.92 7.11 32.35
CA ASN A 101 -14.72 6.77 31.16
C ASN A 101 -13.90 6.30 29.96
N ALA A 102 -12.88 5.46 30.22
CA ALA A 102 -11.96 4.97 29.19
C ALA A 102 -12.66 4.32 28.00
N ILE A 103 -12.13 4.58 26.81
CA ILE A 103 -12.58 4.03 25.53
C ILE A 103 -11.59 2.93 25.10
N LEU A 104 -12.09 1.71 24.93
CA LEU A 104 -11.32 0.62 24.33
C LEU A 104 -11.54 0.60 22.81
N PRO A 105 -10.57 1.05 22.00
CA PRO A 105 -10.63 0.81 20.56
C PRO A 105 -10.50 -0.68 20.29
N THR A 106 -11.35 -1.19 19.40
CA THR A 106 -11.31 -2.59 18.95
C THR A 106 -11.19 -2.62 17.43
N ALA A 107 -10.44 -3.60 16.94
CA ALA A 107 -10.42 -3.96 15.53
C ALA A 107 -11.10 -5.33 15.39
N VAL A 108 -11.92 -5.47 14.36
CA VAL A 108 -12.53 -6.75 13.99
C VAL A 108 -12.06 -7.06 12.58
N PRO A 109 -10.98 -7.83 12.40
CA PRO A 109 -10.56 -8.26 11.08
C PRO A 109 -11.65 -9.12 10.45
N ALA A 110 -11.97 -8.80 9.21
CA ALA A 110 -13.00 -9.44 8.43
C ALA A 110 -12.69 -9.23 6.95
N VAL A 111 -13.63 -9.60 6.09
CA VAL A 111 -13.58 -9.13 4.70
C VAL A 111 -13.55 -7.60 4.71
N THR A 112 -12.70 -7.03 3.85
CA THR A 112 -12.54 -5.59 3.65
C THR A 112 -13.88 -4.88 3.35
N PRO A 113 -14.07 -3.58 3.68
CA PRO A 113 -13.14 -2.69 4.39
C PRO A 113 -13.21 -2.85 5.91
N ASN A 114 -12.04 -2.82 6.56
CA ASN A 114 -11.92 -2.73 8.03
C ASN A 114 -10.59 -2.05 8.41
N SER A 115 -10.47 -1.62 9.67
CA SER A 115 -9.30 -0.89 10.18
C SER A 115 -7.98 -1.65 10.01
N THR A 116 -8.01 -2.98 10.12
CA THR A 116 -6.82 -3.82 9.97
C THR A 116 -6.30 -3.78 8.53
N VAL A 117 -7.17 -3.98 7.54
CA VAL A 117 -6.80 -3.93 6.13
C VAL A 117 -6.34 -2.52 5.75
N ILE A 118 -7.05 -1.46 6.18
CA ILE A 118 -6.67 -0.08 5.87
C ILE A 118 -5.29 0.25 6.44
N GLY A 119 -5.02 -0.15 7.69
CA GLY A 119 -3.72 0.12 8.32
C GLY A 119 -2.56 -0.60 7.66
N ILE A 120 -2.74 -1.89 7.38
CA ILE A 120 -1.74 -2.67 6.63
C ILE A 120 -1.53 -2.05 5.24
N ALA A 121 -2.62 -1.73 4.53
CA ALA A 121 -2.57 -1.20 3.18
C ALA A 121 -1.76 0.10 3.12
N VAL A 122 -2.12 1.10 3.92
CA VAL A 122 -1.50 2.43 3.88
C VAL A 122 -0.03 2.37 4.28
N CYS A 123 0.29 1.73 5.41
CA CYS A 123 1.66 1.69 5.92
C CYS A 123 2.58 0.90 5.00
N ASN A 124 2.15 -0.31 4.60
CA ASN A 124 2.95 -1.18 3.73
C ASN A 124 3.15 -0.57 2.33
N SER A 125 2.18 0.17 1.81
CA SER A 125 2.31 0.87 0.52
C SER A 125 3.40 1.93 0.55
N GLY A 126 3.41 2.77 1.59
CA GLY A 126 4.46 3.77 1.80
C GLY A 126 5.84 3.12 1.90
N ASP A 127 5.99 2.09 2.74
CA ASP A 127 7.26 1.41 2.97
C ASP A 127 7.83 0.80 1.68
N VAL A 128 7.00 0.09 0.91
CA VAL A 128 7.43 -0.56 -0.35
C VAL A 128 7.82 0.47 -1.40
N VAL A 129 7.00 1.51 -1.60
CA VAL A 129 7.28 2.56 -2.60
C VAL A 129 8.57 3.31 -2.26
N LEU A 130 8.75 3.69 -0.99
CA LEU A 130 9.95 4.39 -0.54
C LEU A 130 11.21 3.52 -0.69
N ALA A 131 11.14 2.24 -0.31
CA ALA A 131 12.24 1.30 -0.45
C ALA A 131 12.65 1.12 -1.92
N LEU A 132 11.67 0.93 -2.81
CA LEU A 132 11.93 0.77 -4.25
C LEU A 132 12.54 2.03 -4.87
N LYS A 133 12.01 3.22 -4.53
CA LYS A 133 12.58 4.49 -5.00
C LYS A 133 14.01 4.68 -4.53
N LYS A 134 14.31 4.34 -3.27
CA LYS A 134 15.66 4.43 -2.70
C LYS A 134 16.66 3.50 -3.40
N GLU A 135 16.20 2.32 -3.82
CA GLU A 135 17.00 1.35 -4.59
C GLU A 135 17.13 1.73 -6.09
N GLY A 136 16.49 2.82 -6.52
CA GLY A 136 16.59 3.34 -7.89
C GLY A 136 15.62 2.69 -8.88
N PHE A 137 14.59 1.98 -8.41
CA PHE A 137 13.52 1.53 -9.31
C PHE A 137 12.70 2.72 -9.83
N PRO A 138 12.25 2.69 -11.10
CA PRO A 138 11.48 3.77 -11.73
C PRO A 138 9.99 3.75 -11.32
N VAL A 139 9.74 3.71 -10.01
CA VAL A 139 8.39 3.66 -9.41
C VAL A 139 7.84 5.07 -9.23
N ILE A 140 6.57 5.25 -9.58
CA ILE A 140 5.79 6.47 -9.28
C ILE A 140 5.18 6.32 -7.89
N ASP A 141 4.34 5.31 -7.72
CA ASP A 141 3.65 4.96 -6.48
C ASP A 141 3.15 3.51 -6.53
N GLY A 142 2.40 3.11 -5.51
CA GLY A 142 1.81 1.80 -5.43
C GLY A 142 0.93 1.66 -4.20
N LEU A 143 0.01 0.69 -4.28
CA LEU A 143 -0.99 0.45 -3.25
C LEU A 143 -1.18 -1.06 -3.01
N ALA A 144 -1.10 -1.48 -1.76
CA ALA A 144 -1.73 -2.70 -1.30
C ALA A 144 -3.26 -2.49 -1.28
N THR A 145 -3.94 -3.01 -2.31
CA THR A 145 -5.34 -2.65 -2.59
C THR A 145 -6.28 -3.12 -1.46
N ILE A 146 -7.19 -2.24 -1.08
CA ILE A 146 -8.14 -2.49 0.01
C ILE A 146 -9.12 -3.58 -0.42
N GLU A 147 -9.56 -3.57 -1.68
CA GLU A 147 -10.51 -4.49 -2.30
C GLU A 147 -10.04 -5.94 -2.29
N SER A 148 -8.72 -6.17 -2.29
CA SER A 148 -8.12 -7.50 -2.19
C SER A 148 -7.76 -7.91 -0.77
N SER A 149 -8.21 -7.16 0.24
CA SER A 149 -7.78 -7.29 1.63
C SER A 149 -6.25 -7.20 1.80
N GLY A 150 -5.58 -6.40 0.97
CA GLY A 150 -4.12 -6.26 0.96
C GLY A 150 -3.36 -7.40 0.25
N SER A 151 -4.05 -8.36 -0.34
CA SER A 151 -3.42 -9.52 -1.01
C SER A 151 -2.77 -9.18 -2.35
N TRP A 152 -3.23 -8.12 -3.01
CA TRP A 152 -2.63 -7.54 -4.20
C TRP A 152 -1.90 -6.25 -3.84
N PHE A 153 -0.64 -6.17 -4.23
CA PHE A 153 0.08 -4.91 -4.32
C PHE A 153 0.11 -4.48 -5.79
N VAL A 154 -0.32 -3.26 -6.08
CA VAL A 154 -0.26 -2.67 -7.41
C VAL A 154 0.85 -1.65 -7.42
N LEU A 155 1.83 -1.80 -8.30
CA LEU A 155 2.98 -0.91 -8.43
C LEU A 155 2.92 -0.19 -9.77
N ARG A 156 2.82 1.13 -9.74
CA ARG A 156 2.84 1.98 -10.94
C ARG A 156 4.25 2.46 -11.22
N VAL A 157 4.69 2.25 -12.45
CA VAL A 157 6.06 2.56 -12.90
C VAL A 157 6.03 3.52 -14.07
N LYS A 158 7.12 4.28 -14.25
CA LYS A 158 7.28 5.19 -15.38
C LYS A 158 7.24 4.44 -16.70
N ASN A 159 6.67 5.04 -17.75
CA ASN A 159 6.57 4.39 -19.06
C ASN A 159 7.95 4.25 -19.73
N ASP A 160 8.92 5.09 -19.40
CA ASP A 160 10.29 5.04 -19.92
C ASP A 160 11.26 4.23 -19.04
N TRP A 161 10.75 3.37 -18.16
CA TRP A 161 11.54 2.53 -17.25
C TRP A 161 12.67 1.77 -17.97
N HIS A 162 12.44 1.29 -19.19
CA HIS A 162 13.42 0.57 -19.99
C HIS A 162 14.58 1.47 -20.44
N LYS A 163 14.31 2.74 -20.81
CA LYS A 163 15.33 3.70 -21.22
C LYS A 163 16.15 4.18 -20.03
N THR A 164 15.46 4.43 -18.91
CA THR A 164 16.08 4.95 -17.70
C THR A 164 16.94 3.91 -16.99
N THR A 165 16.52 2.63 -17.01
CA THR A 165 17.26 1.54 -16.33
C THR A 165 18.18 0.75 -17.26
N GLY A 166 17.86 0.69 -18.55
CA GLY A 166 18.51 -0.22 -19.50
C GLY A 166 18.17 -1.70 -19.29
N TRP A 167 17.21 -2.03 -18.42
CA TRP A 167 16.83 -3.40 -18.11
C TRP A 167 15.82 -3.94 -19.13
N SER A 168 15.94 -5.22 -19.45
CA SER A 168 14.85 -5.98 -20.06
C SER A 168 13.70 -6.19 -19.07
N LEU A 169 12.53 -6.55 -19.60
CA LEU A 169 11.36 -6.86 -18.76
C LEU A 169 11.65 -7.98 -17.76
N ASP A 170 12.35 -9.02 -18.19
CA ASP A 170 12.71 -10.16 -17.34
C ASP A 170 13.68 -9.76 -16.21
N GLU A 171 14.68 -8.94 -16.53
CA GLU A 171 15.60 -8.39 -15.54
C GLU A 171 14.88 -7.50 -14.53
N PHE A 172 13.99 -6.62 -15.00
CA PHE A 172 13.21 -5.76 -14.13
C PHE A 172 12.35 -6.59 -13.16
N MET A 173 11.54 -7.51 -13.67
CA MET A 173 10.66 -8.35 -12.82
C MET A 173 11.46 -9.19 -11.84
N THR A 174 12.56 -9.80 -12.29
CA THR A 174 13.43 -10.63 -11.43
C THR A 174 14.09 -9.82 -10.32
N LYS A 175 14.64 -8.63 -10.64
CA LYS A 175 15.24 -7.72 -9.65
C LYS A 175 14.18 -7.23 -8.65
N LEU A 176 13.02 -6.82 -9.16
CA LEU A 176 11.90 -6.33 -8.37
C LEU A 176 11.43 -7.37 -7.36
N GLY A 177 11.14 -8.59 -7.80
CA GLY A 177 10.66 -9.64 -6.90
C GLY A 177 11.71 -10.10 -5.89
N LYS A 178 12.98 -10.18 -6.29
CA LYS A 178 14.07 -10.47 -5.34
C LYS A 178 14.18 -9.37 -4.28
N PHE A 179 14.19 -8.10 -4.68
CA PHE A 179 14.27 -7.00 -3.73
C PHE A 179 13.09 -6.99 -2.75
N ILE A 180 11.87 -7.21 -3.26
CA ILE A 180 10.65 -7.21 -2.43
C ILE A 180 10.62 -8.38 -1.45
N TRP A 181 10.92 -9.61 -1.89
CA TRP A 181 10.66 -10.82 -1.09
C TRP A 181 11.89 -11.47 -0.45
N TRP A 182 13.13 -11.08 -0.81
CA TRP A 182 14.30 -11.47 0.00
C TRP A 182 14.52 -10.52 1.17
N ASP A 183 13.95 -9.31 1.12
CA ASP A 183 13.94 -8.37 2.22
C ASP A 183 12.58 -8.38 2.96
N HIS A 184 12.49 -7.68 4.09
CA HIS A 184 11.31 -7.63 4.95
C HIS A 184 10.14 -6.82 4.36
N ILE A 185 10.29 -6.22 3.17
CA ILE A 185 9.32 -5.26 2.63
C ILE A 185 8.11 -5.92 1.91
N GLY A 186 8.26 -7.14 1.39
CA GLY A 186 7.23 -7.85 0.63
C GLY A 186 6.37 -8.84 1.40
N GLY A 187 6.51 -8.90 2.73
CA GLY A 187 5.87 -9.93 3.55
C GLY A 187 4.34 -9.90 3.51
N CYS A 188 3.72 -8.76 3.21
CA CYS A 188 2.28 -8.53 3.42
C CYS A 188 1.38 -8.84 2.21
N PHE A 189 1.92 -9.28 1.08
CA PHE A 189 1.13 -9.60 -0.12
C PHE A 189 1.76 -10.75 -0.90
N THR A 190 0.93 -11.45 -1.69
CA THR A 190 1.37 -12.59 -2.51
C THR A 190 1.45 -12.26 -3.98
N LYS A 191 0.68 -11.28 -4.44
CA LYS A 191 0.53 -10.96 -5.86
C LYS A 191 0.92 -9.50 -6.07
N LEU A 192 1.96 -9.27 -6.86
CA LEU A 192 2.35 -7.94 -7.28
C LEU A 192 1.88 -7.72 -8.72
N LEU A 193 1.10 -6.68 -8.95
CA LEU A 193 0.70 -6.26 -10.29
C LEU A 193 1.53 -5.03 -10.66
N VAL A 194 2.27 -5.10 -11.76
CA VAL A 194 3.08 -3.97 -12.26
C VAL A 194 2.34 -3.32 -13.41
N VAL A 195 1.98 -2.04 -13.27
CA VAL A 195 1.18 -1.27 -14.23
C VAL A 195 1.94 -0.03 -14.70
N GLY A 196 1.61 0.46 -15.90
CA GLY A 196 2.16 1.71 -16.42
C GLY A 196 1.50 2.94 -15.81
N GLU A 197 2.04 4.13 -16.10
CA GLU A 197 1.60 5.43 -15.54
C GLU A 197 0.11 5.72 -15.74
N ASP A 198 -0.49 5.11 -16.76
CA ASP A 198 -1.85 5.36 -17.19
C ASP A 198 -2.92 4.64 -16.36
N ILE A 199 -2.52 3.84 -15.37
CA ILE A 199 -3.36 3.07 -14.46
C ILE A 199 -3.12 3.52 -13.02
N ASP A 200 -4.09 4.17 -12.42
CA ASP A 200 -4.05 4.56 -11.00
C ASP A 200 -4.17 3.31 -10.09
N PRO A 201 -3.20 3.05 -9.19
CA PRO A 201 -3.26 1.95 -8.22
C PRO A 201 -4.46 2.02 -7.26
N GLU A 202 -5.02 3.20 -7.01
CA GLU A 202 -6.18 3.41 -6.14
C GLU A 202 -7.52 3.13 -6.84
N ASP A 203 -7.55 3.01 -8.17
CA ASP A 203 -8.74 2.65 -8.95
C ASP A 203 -8.76 1.14 -9.22
N PRO A 204 -9.47 0.32 -8.42
CA PRO A 204 -9.47 -1.13 -8.60
C PRO A 204 -10.08 -1.57 -9.94
N LEU A 205 -10.89 -0.74 -10.59
CA LEU A 205 -11.40 -1.05 -11.92
C LEU A 205 -10.36 -0.79 -13.00
N ALA A 206 -9.60 0.31 -12.90
CA ALA A 206 -8.46 0.55 -13.79
C ALA A 206 -7.42 -0.59 -13.64
N VAL A 207 -7.14 -1.01 -12.41
CA VAL A 207 -6.26 -2.16 -12.12
C VAL A 207 -6.82 -3.46 -12.70
N THR A 208 -8.10 -3.75 -12.49
CA THR A 208 -8.77 -4.94 -13.04
C THR A 208 -8.75 -4.94 -14.56
N TYR A 209 -9.02 -3.79 -15.19
CA TYR A 209 -8.93 -3.59 -16.63
C TYR A 209 -7.50 -3.85 -17.13
N ALA A 210 -6.49 -3.29 -16.48
CA ALA A 210 -5.09 -3.49 -16.85
C ALA A 210 -4.69 -4.97 -16.75
N PHE A 211 -5.04 -5.63 -15.64
CA PHE A 211 -4.77 -7.05 -15.45
C PHE A 211 -5.45 -7.90 -16.53
N ALA A 212 -6.75 -7.67 -16.78
CA ALA A 212 -7.52 -8.45 -17.74
C ALA A 212 -7.08 -8.25 -19.20
N THR A 213 -6.62 -7.06 -19.57
CA THR A 213 -6.35 -6.71 -20.98
C THR A 213 -4.88 -6.72 -21.36
N ARG A 214 -3.96 -6.62 -20.39
CA ARG A 214 -2.51 -6.47 -20.65
C ARG A 214 -1.68 -7.64 -20.16
N ASN A 215 -2.11 -8.34 -19.12
CA ASN A 215 -1.35 -9.47 -18.62
C ASN A 215 -1.47 -10.66 -19.60
N HIS A 216 -0.37 -10.98 -20.27
CA HIS A 216 -0.32 -12.17 -21.12
C HIS A 216 -0.24 -13.43 -20.23
N PRO A 217 -1.18 -14.40 -20.35
CA PRO A 217 -1.24 -15.55 -19.43
C PRO A 217 0.06 -16.36 -19.31
N GLU A 218 0.79 -16.55 -20.42
CA GLU A 218 2.04 -17.33 -20.43
C GLU A 218 3.32 -16.50 -20.22
N LYS A 219 3.28 -15.19 -20.53
CA LYS A 219 4.48 -14.35 -20.66
C LYS A 219 4.49 -13.15 -19.71
N GLY A 220 3.39 -12.93 -19.02
CA GLY A 220 3.18 -11.83 -18.10
C GLY A 220 3.31 -12.24 -16.64
N VAL A 221 3.87 -13.42 -16.33
CA VAL A 221 3.94 -13.94 -14.96
C VAL A 221 5.35 -14.40 -14.62
N TRP A 222 5.87 -13.90 -13.50
CA TRP A 222 7.16 -14.31 -12.92
C TRP A 222 6.91 -14.93 -11.55
N PHE A 223 7.39 -16.16 -11.36
CA PHE A 223 7.24 -16.91 -10.12
C PHE A 223 8.54 -16.89 -9.31
N PHE A 224 8.43 -16.76 -7.99
CA PHE A 224 9.58 -16.68 -7.08
C PHE A 224 9.58 -17.86 -6.10
N ALA A 225 9.59 -19.08 -6.67
CA ALA A 225 9.42 -20.34 -5.95
C ALA A 225 10.56 -20.71 -4.99
N ASP A 226 11.65 -19.94 -4.97
CA ASP A 226 12.80 -20.07 -4.09
C ASP A 226 12.86 -18.98 -3.00
N SER A 227 11.85 -18.10 -2.93
CA SER A 227 11.79 -17.03 -1.95
C SER A 227 11.78 -17.54 -0.51
N PRO A 228 12.52 -16.92 0.42
CA PRO A 228 12.45 -17.28 1.84
C PRO A 228 11.11 -16.89 2.48
N LYS A 229 10.26 -16.12 1.78
CA LYS A 229 8.97 -15.62 2.28
C LYS A 229 7.81 -16.32 1.58
N PHE A 230 6.72 -16.47 2.31
CA PHE A 230 5.47 -17.04 1.80
C PHE A 230 4.49 -15.97 1.29
N GLY A 231 4.63 -14.72 1.75
CA GLY A 231 3.62 -13.68 1.57
C GLY A 231 2.40 -13.91 2.46
N VAL A 232 1.69 -12.83 2.78
CA VAL A 232 0.42 -12.84 3.52
C VAL A 232 -0.73 -12.70 2.49
N GLY A 233 -1.91 -13.30 2.73
CA GLY A 233 -3.03 -13.38 1.77
C GLY A 233 -3.30 -14.80 1.24
N THR A 234 -2.53 -15.76 1.72
CA THR A 234 -2.65 -17.19 1.44
C THR A 234 -3.69 -17.93 2.30
N GLU A 235 -4.30 -17.22 3.25
CA GLU A 235 -5.24 -17.78 4.22
C GLU A 235 -6.42 -18.46 3.51
N ALA A 236 -6.83 -17.98 2.34
CA ALA A 236 -7.87 -18.60 1.49
C ALA A 236 -7.51 -20.00 0.96
N TYR A 237 -6.23 -20.38 0.94
CA TYR A 237 -5.81 -21.72 0.53
C TYR A 237 -6.19 -22.70 1.65
N HIS A 238 -7.13 -23.61 1.38
CA HIS A 238 -7.96 -24.26 2.41
C HIS A 238 -7.19 -25.17 3.36
N THR A 239 -5.97 -25.58 2.98
CA THR A 239 -5.10 -26.36 3.83
C THR A 239 -3.65 -25.92 3.68
N THR A 240 -2.86 -26.22 4.70
CA THR A 240 -1.41 -26.33 4.63
C THR A 240 -1.00 -27.17 3.40
N GLU A 241 -1.77 -28.20 3.01
CA GLU A 241 -1.60 -28.95 1.76
C GLU A 241 -2.05 -28.22 0.48
N ASP A 242 -2.97 -27.25 0.49
CA ASP A 242 -3.22 -26.36 -0.66
C ASP A 242 -2.09 -25.32 -0.78
N TYR A 243 -1.46 -24.97 0.34
CA TYR A 243 -0.22 -24.19 0.46
C TYR A 243 1.02 -24.98 -0.01
N PHE A 244 1.00 -26.30 0.20
CA PHE A 244 2.13 -27.22 0.03
C PHE A 244 1.84 -28.40 -0.94
N GLY A 245 0.85 -28.29 -1.83
CA GLY A 245 0.36 -29.51 -2.51
C GLY A 245 -0.60 -29.35 -3.69
N ARG A 246 -0.76 -28.17 -4.29
CA ARG A 246 -1.23 -28.14 -5.69
C ARG A 246 -0.04 -28.37 -6.63
N ILE A 247 0.03 -29.63 -7.08
CA ILE A 247 1.07 -30.33 -7.86
C ILE A 247 2.20 -30.91 -6.99
N GLY A 248 1.92 -32.05 -6.35
CA GLY A 248 2.96 -32.85 -5.69
C GLY A 248 2.40 -34.13 -5.09
N VAL A 249 3.05 -35.25 -5.37
CA VAL A 249 2.77 -36.57 -4.77
C VAL A 249 2.94 -36.46 -3.24
N PRO A 250 2.13 -37.17 -2.42
CA PRO A 250 2.30 -37.18 -0.96
C PRO A 250 3.76 -37.43 -0.56
N GLY A 251 4.34 -36.54 0.26
CA GLY A 251 5.70 -36.67 0.78
C GLY A 251 6.77 -35.76 0.17
N GLN A 252 6.44 -34.92 -0.82
CA GLN A 252 7.37 -33.90 -1.33
C GLN A 252 7.39 -32.66 -0.42
N LYS A 253 8.58 -32.27 0.08
CA LYS A 253 8.77 -30.97 0.75
C LYS A 253 8.76 -29.86 -0.30
N ILE A 254 7.76 -28.98 -0.25
CA ILE A 254 7.71 -27.77 -1.09
C ILE A 254 8.64 -26.69 -0.50
N LYS A 255 9.30 -25.93 -1.38
CA LYS A 255 10.23 -24.84 -1.03
C LYS A 255 9.44 -23.56 -0.67
N SER A 256 9.96 -22.75 0.23
CA SER A 256 9.41 -21.42 0.52
C SER A 256 9.31 -20.60 -0.79
N GLY A 257 8.19 -19.91 -1.04
CA GLY A 257 8.00 -19.06 -2.23
C GLY A 257 7.00 -19.54 -3.29
N SER A 258 6.42 -20.73 -3.17
CA SER A 258 5.47 -21.28 -4.16
C SER A 258 4.15 -20.50 -4.35
N GLY A 259 3.85 -19.54 -3.48
CA GLY A 259 2.61 -18.75 -3.48
C GLY A 259 2.76 -17.31 -3.95
N ILE A 260 3.96 -16.89 -4.35
CA ILE A 260 4.23 -15.48 -4.71
C ILE A 260 4.62 -15.31 -6.18
N CYS A 261 4.07 -14.27 -6.81
CA CYS A 261 4.35 -13.96 -8.20
C CYS A 261 4.16 -12.47 -8.52
N ILE A 262 4.79 -12.06 -9.63
CA ILE A 262 4.55 -10.78 -10.27
C ILE A 262 3.75 -11.00 -11.54
N TYR A 263 2.70 -10.22 -11.70
CA TYR A 263 1.93 -10.07 -12.93
C TYR A 263 2.30 -8.76 -13.62
N SER A 264 2.99 -8.84 -14.76
CA SER A 264 3.23 -7.66 -15.58
C SER A 264 1.96 -7.29 -16.35
N CYS A 265 1.49 -6.07 -16.13
CA CYS A 265 0.47 -5.40 -16.92
C CYS A 265 1.08 -4.21 -17.70
N LEU A 266 2.41 -4.17 -17.81
CA LEU A 266 3.11 -3.24 -18.67
C LEU A 266 2.74 -3.55 -20.11
N GLY A 267 2.56 -2.50 -20.90
CA GLY A 267 2.28 -2.67 -22.31
C GLY A 267 3.44 -3.36 -23.02
N THR A 268 3.12 -4.08 -24.09
CA THR A 268 4.09 -4.87 -24.86
C THR A 268 4.77 -4.07 -25.97
N GLU A 269 4.56 -2.76 -26.03
CA GLU A 269 4.96 -1.88 -27.16
C GLU A 269 6.48 -1.81 -27.35
N GLU A 270 7.25 -2.06 -26.30
CA GLU A 270 8.72 -2.14 -26.41
C GLU A 270 9.18 -3.50 -26.95
N MET A 271 8.28 -4.49 -26.95
CA MET A 271 8.50 -5.85 -27.42
C MET A 271 7.90 -6.09 -28.82
N VAL A 272 7.09 -5.16 -29.33
CA VAL A 272 6.45 -5.23 -30.65
C VAL A 272 6.68 -3.93 -31.42
N ASP A 273 6.93 -3.99 -32.73
CA ASP A 273 7.08 -2.80 -33.58
C ASP A 273 5.72 -2.17 -33.91
N GLN A 274 4.90 -1.90 -32.88
CA GLN A 274 3.54 -1.38 -32.97
C GLN A 274 3.32 -0.25 -31.96
N PRO A 275 2.56 0.79 -32.32
CA PRO A 275 2.28 1.90 -31.41
C PRO A 275 1.38 1.48 -30.24
N LYS A 276 1.48 2.20 -29.11
CA LYS A 276 0.62 2.02 -27.93
C LYS A 276 -0.86 2.19 -28.29
N PRO A 277 -1.73 1.23 -27.98
CA PRO A 277 -3.16 1.39 -28.21
C PRO A 277 -3.72 2.53 -27.34
N HIS A 278 -4.58 3.35 -27.93
CA HIS A 278 -5.27 4.41 -27.20
C HIS A 278 -6.34 3.81 -26.28
N ILE A 279 -6.42 4.30 -25.04
CA ILE A 279 -7.49 3.94 -24.12
C ILE A 279 -8.70 4.81 -24.41
N LEU A 280 -9.81 4.14 -24.75
CA LEU A 280 -11.06 4.79 -25.12
C LEU A 280 -11.87 5.18 -23.89
N THR A 281 -11.48 6.27 -23.22
CA THR A 281 -12.29 6.90 -22.16
C THR A 281 -12.72 8.29 -22.59
N PHE A 282 -13.77 8.82 -21.96
CA PHE A 282 -14.21 10.20 -22.19
C PHE A 282 -13.06 11.21 -21.99
N ARG A 283 -12.25 11.01 -20.95
CA ARG A 283 -11.12 11.86 -20.59
C ARG A 283 -9.94 11.82 -21.57
N ARG A 284 -9.76 10.72 -22.30
CA ARG A 284 -8.58 10.48 -23.17
C ARG A 284 -8.89 10.51 -24.66
N ALA A 285 -10.11 10.16 -25.05
CA ALA A 285 -10.50 10.02 -26.46
C ALA A 285 -11.17 11.28 -27.04
N TRP A 286 -11.52 12.27 -26.21
CA TRP A 286 -12.20 13.48 -26.64
C TRP A 286 -11.35 14.73 -26.39
N PRO A 287 -11.34 15.72 -27.32
CA PRO A 287 -10.70 17.01 -27.10
C PRO A 287 -11.20 17.73 -25.84
N LYS A 288 -10.32 18.51 -25.19
CA LYS A 288 -10.62 19.17 -23.91
C LYS A 288 -11.82 20.13 -23.99
N ASP A 289 -11.96 20.85 -25.09
CA ASP A 289 -13.10 21.75 -25.34
C ASP A 289 -14.44 21.00 -25.42
N VAL A 290 -14.45 19.81 -26.02
CA VAL A 290 -15.62 18.92 -26.03
C VAL A 290 -15.90 18.41 -24.63
N GLN A 291 -14.85 17.99 -23.90
CA GLN A 291 -15.01 17.54 -22.52
C GLN A 291 -15.62 18.62 -21.64
N ASP A 292 -15.03 19.82 -21.66
CA ASP A 292 -15.45 20.97 -20.86
C ASP A 292 -16.88 21.39 -21.23
N LYS A 293 -17.24 21.37 -22.53
CA LYS A 293 -18.61 21.63 -22.98
C LYS A 293 -19.60 20.61 -22.42
N VAL A 294 -19.31 19.31 -22.50
CA VAL A 294 -20.20 18.26 -21.98
C VAL A 294 -20.38 18.42 -20.47
N MET A 295 -19.30 18.64 -19.72
CA MET A 295 -19.38 18.83 -18.27
C MET A 295 -20.15 20.09 -17.89
N ALA A 296 -19.97 21.20 -18.63
CA ALA A 296 -20.69 22.45 -18.38
C ALA A 296 -22.19 22.37 -18.66
N ASN A 297 -22.64 21.46 -19.52
CA ASN A 297 -24.05 21.29 -19.87
C ASN A 297 -24.69 20.03 -19.25
N TRP A 298 -23.98 19.32 -18.36
CA TRP A 298 -24.41 18.01 -17.86
C TRP A 298 -25.80 18.06 -17.20
N ASP A 299 -25.99 19.00 -16.26
CA ASP A 299 -27.26 19.20 -15.57
C ASP A 299 -28.35 19.78 -16.49
N ASP A 300 -27.97 20.70 -17.40
CA ASP A 300 -28.89 21.31 -18.38
C ASP A 300 -29.44 20.28 -19.37
N TRP A 301 -28.66 19.24 -19.69
CA TRP A 301 -29.09 18.10 -20.51
C TRP A 301 -29.95 17.09 -19.73
N GLY A 302 -30.22 17.37 -18.45
CA GLY A 302 -31.08 16.54 -17.60
C GLY A 302 -30.38 15.34 -16.98
N PHE A 303 -29.05 15.21 -17.12
CA PHE A 303 -28.29 14.25 -16.35
C PHE A 303 -28.14 14.79 -14.93
N ARG A 304 -28.48 14.00 -13.91
CA ARG A 304 -28.30 14.40 -12.51
C ARG A 304 -27.02 13.79 -11.98
N THR A 305 -26.15 14.62 -11.41
CA THR A 305 -25.18 14.12 -10.43
C THR A 305 -25.97 13.51 -9.27
N PRO A 306 -25.75 12.24 -8.86
CA PRO A 306 -26.51 11.63 -7.78
C PRO A 306 -26.45 12.48 -6.51
N ASP A 307 -27.59 12.75 -5.88
CA ASP A 307 -27.65 13.49 -4.61
C ASP A 307 -26.85 12.73 -3.54
N PRO A 308 -25.75 13.30 -3.00
CA PRO A 308 -24.91 12.66 -2.00
C PRO A 308 -25.67 12.32 -0.70
N VAL A 309 -26.78 13.01 -0.42
CA VAL A 309 -27.57 12.91 0.82
C VAL A 309 -28.69 11.87 0.71
N LEU A 310 -29.28 11.67 -0.48
CA LEU A 310 -30.37 10.69 -0.70
C LEU A 310 -29.89 9.22 -0.73
N GLN A 311 -28.58 8.98 -0.75
CA GLN A 311 -27.98 7.64 -0.68
C GLN A 311 -27.70 7.13 0.74
N LYS A 312 -28.40 7.64 1.77
CA LYS A 312 -28.20 7.19 3.18
C LYS A 312 -28.40 5.69 3.43
N HIS A 313 -29.09 4.99 2.51
CA HIS A 313 -29.35 3.55 2.57
C HIS A 313 -29.07 2.80 1.26
N ALA A 314 -28.54 3.46 0.22
CA ALA A 314 -27.89 2.72 -0.84
C ALA A 314 -26.58 2.21 -0.24
N SER A 315 -26.43 0.90 -0.09
CA SER A 315 -25.15 0.31 0.26
C SER A 315 -24.12 0.84 -0.73
N GLN A 316 -23.26 1.74 -0.26
CA GLN A 316 -22.21 2.35 -1.05
C GLN A 316 -21.26 1.23 -1.51
N SER A 317 -21.51 0.65 -2.68
CA SER A 317 -20.44 0.65 -3.66
C SER A 317 -20.21 2.13 -3.93
N THR A 318 -19.14 2.69 -3.36
CA THR A 318 -18.61 4.02 -3.65
C THR A 318 -18.90 4.36 -5.11
N PRO A 319 -19.41 5.56 -5.46
CA PRO A 319 -19.44 5.98 -6.85
C PRO A 319 -18.00 5.97 -7.32
N TRP A 320 -17.58 4.86 -7.91
CA TRP A 320 -16.25 4.65 -8.44
C TRP A 320 -16.01 5.78 -9.44
N VAL A 321 -15.14 6.72 -9.10
CA VAL A 321 -14.85 7.84 -9.98
C VAL A 321 -13.74 7.39 -10.92
N TYR A 322 -14.16 6.83 -12.04
CA TYR A 322 -13.33 6.05 -12.96
C TYR A 322 -12.33 6.90 -13.73
N PHE A 323 -11.08 6.44 -13.88
CA PHE A 323 -10.08 7.04 -14.77
C PHE A 323 -10.00 8.57 -14.65
N ASN A 324 -10.10 9.06 -13.41
CA ASN A 324 -10.20 10.49 -13.14
C ASN A 324 -8.89 11.24 -13.41
N GLU A 325 -7.77 10.53 -13.32
CA GLU A 325 -6.47 11.06 -13.71
C GLU A 325 -6.21 10.81 -15.20
N SER A 326 -5.78 11.88 -15.88
CA SER A 326 -5.52 11.87 -17.33
C SER A 326 -4.44 10.88 -17.74
N GLY A 327 -3.68 10.30 -16.80
CA GLY A 327 -2.51 9.48 -17.14
C GLY A 327 -1.48 10.28 -17.94
N GLU A 328 -1.52 11.62 -17.85
CA GLU A 328 -0.46 12.49 -18.33
C GLU A 328 0.77 12.18 -17.48
N GLY A 329 1.55 11.24 -18.00
CA GLY A 329 2.68 10.58 -17.37
C GLY A 329 3.66 11.54 -16.71
N GLU A 330 4.13 11.17 -15.52
CA GLU A 330 5.19 11.88 -14.83
C GLU A 330 6.52 11.86 -15.57
N THR A 331 6.67 10.96 -16.56
CA THR A 331 7.83 10.85 -17.45
C THR A 331 8.24 12.18 -18.10
N HIS A 332 7.34 13.17 -18.23
CA HIS A 332 7.65 14.47 -18.87
C HIS A 332 7.47 15.72 -17.98
N LYS A 333 7.18 15.58 -16.68
CA LYS A 333 6.99 16.74 -15.80
C LYS A 333 8.30 17.49 -15.45
N GLY A 334 9.46 16.85 -15.59
CA GLY A 334 10.77 17.44 -15.26
C GLY A 334 11.36 18.38 -16.32
N ASP A 335 10.93 18.30 -17.58
CA ASP A 335 11.51 19.08 -18.68
C ASP A 335 10.97 20.52 -18.75
N TYR A 336 9.85 20.81 -18.07
CA TYR A 336 9.22 22.13 -18.07
C TYR A 336 9.71 23.07 -16.96
N GLU A 337 10.30 22.57 -15.86
CA GLU A 337 10.77 23.43 -14.77
C GLU A 337 12.19 23.99 -14.98
N SER A 338 12.97 23.42 -15.90
CA SER A 338 14.35 23.88 -16.19
C SER A 338 14.44 25.07 -17.15
N THR A 339 13.33 25.48 -17.78
CA THR A 339 13.29 26.60 -18.74
C THR A 339 12.68 27.90 -18.18
N LEU A 340 12.28 27.92 -16.91
CA LEU A 340 11.74 29.11 -16.22
C LEU A 340 12.50 29.43 -14.93
N SER A 341 13.84 29.49 -14.99
CA SER A 341 14.63 30.16 -13.96
C SER A 341 15.92 30.75 -14.54
N LEU A 342 15.80 31.86 -15.26
CA LEU A 342 16.89 32.85 -15.47
C LEU A 342 16.30 34.09 -16.17
N GLY A 343 15.47 34.82 -15.43
CA GLY A 343 15.05 36.19 -15.74
C GLY A 343 15.30 37.04 -14.51
N GLY A 344 16.56 37.39 -14.26
CA GLY A 344 16.97 38.18 -13.11
C GLY A 344 16.29 39.55 -13.10
N LEU A 345 15.51 39.81 -12.05
CA LEU A 345 15.18 41.14 -11.58
C LEU A 345 16.47 41.77 -11.03
N GLY A 346 17.06 42.67 -11.80
CA GLY A 346 18.06 43.63 -11.32
C GLY A 346 17.47 45.03 -11.39
N ALA A 347 17.14 45.60 -10.23
CA ALA A 347 16.82 47.01 -10.10
C ALA A 347 18.09 47.81 -9.75
N ALA A 348 18.08 49.08 -10.20
CA ALA A 348 18.99 50.19 -9.89
C ALA A 348 20.35 50.22 -10.64
N ASP A 349 20.47 51.14 -11.60
CA ASP A 349 21.16 52.41 -11.32
C ASP A 349 20.76 53.48 -12.35
N GLU A 350 20.25 54.61 -11.86
CA GLU A 350 20.26 55.88 -12.56
C GLU A 350 21.66 56.48 -12.42
N THR A 351 22.32 56.86 -13.51
CA THR A 351 23.19 58.04 -13.58
C THR A 351 23.58 58.35 -15.03
N GLU A 352 23.15 59.54 -15.46
CA GLU A 352 23.84 60.55 -16.25
C GLU A 352 24.67 60.26 -17.53
N GLU A 353 24.41 61.16 -18.49
CA GLU A 353 25.30 61.75 -19.50
C GLU A 353 25.28 61.25 -20.96
N GLY A 354 24.70 62.10 -21.82
CA GLY A 354 25.45 62.71 -22.93
C GLY A 354 25.32 62.12 -24.34
N ALA A 355 24.36 62.66 -25.12
CA ALA A 355 24.54 63.26 -26.46
C ALA A 355 23.23 63.21 -27.28
#